data_AF-A0A957LTD5-F1
#
_entry.id   AF-A0A957LTD5-F1
#
_cell.length_a   1.000
_cell.length_b   1.000
_cell.length_c   1.000
_cell.angle_alpha   90.00
_cell.angle_beta   90.00
_cell.angle_gamma   90.00
#
_symmetry.space_group_name_H-M   'P 1'
#
loop_
_entity.id
_entity.type
_entity.pdbx_description
1 polymer ?
#
loop_
_entity_poly.entity_id
_entity_poly.type
_entity_poly.pdbx_seq_one_letter_code
_entity_poly.pdbx_strand_id
1 'polypeptide(L)'
;MQDVTVANYVRAETDHMIRTNMQAFGLRIGVLKHVRAPTTPQNQPVIRMNQDTLYSAAVLDLSTPVKVTLPEAGGRYMSMHVVNQDHFMFVEAQPGTYELTEESVGTRFAYVTIRTFVDVNDPDDLAEAHAAQDAIELAGGGEGPFEAPDWNTDNLAVARKALSDLATLGFDASYAFGRQEEVRPVDYLVGAAAGWGGLPRSAAMYVIASVSQNDGKTPHAVTVKDVPVDAFWSVTVYNADGYLEANELGVNSFNNLSARPN
;
A
#
# COMPACT_ATOMS: atom_id res chain seq x y z
N MET A 1 11.18 -10.69 -23.32
CA MET A 1 9.89 -10.02 -23.16
C MET A 1 8.71 -10.96 -23.38
N GLN A 2 7.79 -11.05 -22.42
CA GLN A 2 6.56 -11.84 -22.42
C GLN A 2 5.35 -10.89 -22.52
N ASP A 3 4.38 -11.23 -23.37
CA ASP A 3 3.21 -10.39 -23.58
C ASP A 3 2.27 -10.38 -22.38
N VAL A 4 1.75 -9.19 -22.09
CA VAL A 4 0.66 -8.98 -21.13
C VAL A 4 -0.67 -9.11 -21.85
N THR A 5 -1.59 -9.85 -21.23
CA THR A 5 -2.97 -10.11 -21.63
C THR A 5 -3.86 -9.88 -20.42
N VAL A 6 -5.18 -9.83 -20.61
CA VAL A 6 -6.11 -9.72 -19.48
C VAL A 6 -5.92 -10.85 -18.46
N ALA A 7 -5.61 -12.06 -18.92
CA ALA A 7 -5.49 -13.24 -18.06
C ALA A 7 -4.26 -13.22 -17.14
N ASN A 8 -3.17 -12.57 -17.54
CA ASN A 8 -1.94 -12.49 -16.75
C ASN A 8 -1.63 -11.06 -16.24
N TYR A 9 -2.55 -10.12 -16.46
CA TYR A 9 -2.36 -8.72 -16.13
C TYR A 9 -1.98 -8.51 -14.66
N VAL A 10 -2.72 -9.12 -13.72
CA VAL A 10 -2.49 -8.86 -12.28
C VAL A 10 -1.10 -9.31 -11.83
N ARG A 11 -0.63 -10.45 -12.33
CA ARG A 11 0.73 -10.94 -12.10
C ARG A 11 1.77 -9.98 -12.69
N ALA A 12 1.56 -9.54 -13.93
CA ALA A 12 2.46 -8.61 -14.60
C ALA A 12 2.52 -7.24 -13.91
N GLU A 13 1.37 -6.72 -13.47
CA GLU A 13 1.25 -5.48 -12.72
C GLU A 13 1.98 -5.58 -11.38
N THR A 14 1.78 -6.67 -10.66
CA THR A 14 2.39 -6.86 -9.34
C THR A 14 3.90 -7.06 -9.44
N ASP A 15 4.38 -7.87 -10.37
CA ASP A 15 5.82 -8.00 -10.63
C ASP A 15 6.45 -6.67 -11.03
N HIS A 16 5.77 -5.87 -11.85
CA HIS A 16 6.20 -4.52 -12.21
C HIS A 16 6.27 -3.61 -10.99
N MET A 17 5.23 -3.59 -10.15
CA MET A 17 5.18 -2.77 -8.94
C MET A 17 6.24 -3.17 -7.92
N ILE A 18 6.51 -4.47 -7.74
CA ILE A 18 7.61 -4.96 -6.90
C ILE A 18 8.94 -4.40 -7.40
N ARG A 19 9.24 -4.53 -8.71
CA ARG A 19 10.48 -3.98 -9.30
C ARG A 19 10.58 -2.46 -9.14
N THR A 20 9.48 -1.73 -9.39
CA THR A 20 9.43 -0.28 -9.25
C THR A 20 9.72 0.15 -7.81
N ASN A 21 9.14 -0.53 -6.81
CA ASN A 21 9.43 -0.27 -5.40
C ASN A 21 10.87 -0.66 -5.00
N MET A 22 11.38 -1.79 -5.51
CA MET A 22 12.78 -2.16 -5.33
C MET A 22 13.74 -1.09 -5.85
N GLN A 23 13.47 -0.54 -7.04
CA GLN A 23 14.28 0.52 -7.62
C GLN A 23 14.13 1.85 -6.86
N ALA A 24 12.90 2.31 -6.65
CA ALA A 24 12.60 3.61 -6.05
C ALA A 24 13.12 3.71 -4.61
N PHE A 25 12.97 2.64 -3.84
CA PHE A 25 13.41 2.61 -2.45
C PHE A 25 14.73 1.87 -2.27
N GLY A 26 15.39 1.35 -3.31
CA GLY A 26 16.62 0.57 -3.18
C GLY A 26 16.44 -0.65 -2.26
N LEU A 27 15.34 -1.38 -2.41
CA LEU A 27 15.07 -2.60 -1.66
C LEU A 27 15.88 -3.76 -2.23
N ARG A 28 16.26 -4.69 -1.35
CA ARG A 28 16.93 -5.94 -1.71
C ARG A 28 16.14 -7.10 -1.11
N ILE A 29 16.28 -8.27 -1.71
CA ILE A 29 15.64 -9.49 -1.21
C ILE A 29 16.12 -9.76 0.21
N GLY A 30 15.19 -10.03 1.13
CA GLY A 30 15.47 -10.35 2.53
C GLY A 30 16.01 -9.18 3.37
N VAL A 31 16.01 -7.94 2.85
CA VAL A 31 16.51 -6.77 3.57
C VAL A 31 15.38 -5.80 3.87
N LEU A 32 15.06 -5.63 5.15
CA LEU A 32 14.11 -4.63 5.62
C LEU A 32 14.70 -3.23 5.45
N LYS A 33 13.91 -2.30 4.93
CA LYS A 33 14.27 -0.89 4.80
C LYS A 33 13.18 0.01 5.35
N HIS A 34 13.59 1.01 6.13
CA HIS A 34 12.69 2.02 6.68
C HIS A 34 12.70 3.28 5.82
N VAL A 35 11.51 3.73 5.41
CA VAL A 35 11.27 5.07 4.89
C VAL A 35 10.97 5.95 6.10
N ARG A 36 11.91 6.85 6.41
CA ARG A 36 11.89 7.68 7.62
C ARG A 36 11.12 8.99 7.47
N ALA A 37 10.79 9.36 6.23
CA ALA A 37 10.02 10.54 5.92
C ALA A 37 8.62 10.12 5.43
N PRO A 38 7.59 10.95 5.68
CA PRO A 38 6.28 10.75 5.11
C PRO A 38 6.32 10.74 3.57
N THR A 39 5.28 10.16 2.97
CA THR A 39 5.06 10.25 1.53
C THR A 39 4.88 11.72 1.11
N THR A 40 5.52 12.11 0.01
CA THR A 40 5.40 13.41 -0.65
C THR A 40 5.21 13.18 -2.16
N PRO A 41 4.83 14.23 -2.93
CA PRO A 41 4.76 14.13 -4.38
C PRO A 41 6.08 13.67 -5.05
N GLN A 42 7.22 13.83 -4.38
CA GLN A 42 8.55 13.51 -4.92
C GLN A 42 8.99 12.07 -4.65
N ASN A 43 8.33 11.33 -3.75
CA ASN A 43 8.77 9.99 -3.31
C ASN A 43 7.64 8.94 -3.35
N GLN A 44 6.65 9.11 -4.23
CA GLN A 44 5.47 8.25 -4.36
C GLN A 44 5.55 7.34 -5.61
N PRO A 45 6.11 6.12 -5.53
CA PRO A 45 6.14 5.19 -6.67
C PRO A 45 4.81 4.43 -6.88
N VAL A 46 3.90 4.46 -5.90
CA VAL A 46 2.62 3.75 -5.95
C VAL A 46 1.47 4.76 -5.88
N ILE A 47 0.46 4.56 -6.72
CA ILE A 47 -0.75 5.39 -6.71
C ILE A 47 -1.42 5.36 -5.32
N ARG A 48 -1.88 6.52 -4.86
CA ARG A 48 -2.64 6.68 -3.61
C ARG A 48 -1.92 6.20 -2.33
N MET A 49 -0.60 6.39 -2.23
CA MET A 49 0.11 6.20 -0.96
C MET A 49 -0.35 7.25 0.05
N ASN A 50 -0.57 6.82 1.30
CA ASN A 50 -1.01 7.73 2.36
C ASN A 50 0.16 8.54 2.94
N GLN A 51 -0.17 9.63 3.63
CA GLN A 51 0.79 10.46 4.39
C GLN A 51 0.70 10.23 5.90
N ASP A 52 -0.25 9.41 6.37
CA ASP A 52 -0.55 9.21 7.80
C ASP A 52 0.38 8.18 8.47
N THR A 53 1.16 7.42 7.66
CA THR A 53 2.03 6.36 8.15
C THR A 53 3.41 6.45 7.51
N LEU A 54 4.45 6.14 8.30
CA LEU A 54 5.77 5.80 7.78
C LEU A 54 5.75 4.35 7.30
N TYR A 55 6.46 4.10 6.19
CA TYR A 55 6.57 2.77 5.60
C TYR A 55 7.90 2.12 5.95
N SER A 56 7.87 0.84 6.29
CA SER A 56 9.02 -0.06 6.14
C SER A 56 8.68 -1.08 5.07
N ALA A 57 9.66 -1.55 4.29
CA ALA A 57 9.41 -2.48 3.20
C ALA A 57 10.52 -3.50 3.02
N ALA A 58 10.15 -4.69 2.55
CA ALA A 58 11.05 -5.76 2.12
C ALA A 58 10.42 -6.55 0.98
N VAL A 59 11.25 -7.08 0.08
CA VAL A 59 10.83 -8.16 -0.84
C VAL A 59 11.40 -9.46 -0.28
N LEU A 60 10.57 -10.48 -0.15
CA LEU A 60 10.92 -11.76 0.45
C LEU A 60 11.05 -12.83 -0.63
N ASP A 61 12.03 -13.71 -0.48
CA ASP A 61 12.12 -15.00 -1.17
C ASP A 61 11.74 -16.09 -0.17
N LEU A 62 10.54 -16.65 -0.33
CA LEU A 62 9.93 -17.65 0.54
C LEU A 62 10.28 -19.09 0.15
N SER A 63 11.33 -19.30 -0.67
CA SER A 63 11.92 -20.63 -0.90
C SER A 63 12.41 -21.30 0.38
N THR A 64 12.62 -20.51 1.44
CA THR A 64 12.65 -20.96 2.83
C THR A 64 11.78 -20.04 3.70
N PRO A 65 11.28 -20.51 4.86
CA PRO A 65 10.44 -19.68 5.72
C PRO A 65 11.11 -18.38 6.16
N VAL A 66 10.31 -17.31 6.25
CA VAL A 66 10.70 -16.00 6.77
C VAL A 66 9.91 -15.71 8.05
N LYS A 67 10.55 -15.14 9.06
CA LYS A 67 9.90 -14.62 10.25
C LYS A 67 9.94 -13.10 10.24
N VAL A 68 8.79 -12.47 10.46
CA VAL A 68 8.66 -11.02 10.65
C VAL A 68 8.16 -10.78 12.07
N THR A 69 8.87 -9.98 12.85
CA THR A 69 8.47 -9.61 14.21
C THR A 69 7.97 -8.17 14.22
N LEU A 70 6.71 -7.98 14.63
CA LEU A 70 6.16 -6.66 14.94
C LEU A 70 6.33 -6.39 16.44
N PRO A 71 6.92 -5.25 16.83
CA PRO A 71 7.12 -4.89 18.23
C PRO A 71 5.81 -4.41 18.88
N GLU A 72 5.83 -4.36 20.21
CA GLU A 72 4.90 -3.52 20.96
C GLU A 72 5.13 -2.05 20.60
N ALA A 73 4.13 -1.37 20.06
CA ALA A 73 4.25 0.01 19.56
C ALA A 73 3.59 1.05 20.49
N GLY A 74 3.38 0.73 21.77
CA GLY A 74 2.82 1.68 22.74
C GLY A 74 1.40 2.15 22.43
N GLY A 75 0.60 1.32 21.76
CA GLY A 75 -0.75 1.68 21.29
C GLY A 75 -0.79 2.41 19.95
N ARG A 76 0.36 2.77 19.37
CA ARG A 76 0.48 3.29 18.00
C ARG A 76 0.03 2.23 17.00
N TYR A 77 -0.73 2.64 16.00
CA TYR A 77 -1.10 1.73 14.91
C TYR A 77 0.15 1.29 14.14
N MET A 78 0.35 -0.02 14.08
CA MET A 78 1.36 -0.66 13.25
C MET A 78 0.75 -1.89 12.57
N SER A 79 0.98 -2.04 11.27
CA SER A 79 0.44 -3.19 10.52
C SER A 79 1.43 -3.71 9.49
N MET A 80 1.69 -5.02 9.50
CA MET A 80 2.34 -5.74 8.40
C MET A 80 1.30 -6.11 7.34
N HIS A 81 1.57 -5.73 6.11
CA HIS A 81 0.79 -6.04 4.92
C HIS A 81 1.65 -6.86 3.97
N VAL A 82 1.21 -8.10 3.69
CA VAL A 82 1.91 -9.05 2.82
C VAL A 82 1.14 -9.15 1.52
N VAL A 83 1.79 -8.88 0.39
CA VAL A 83 1.23 -8.99 -0.97
C VAL A 83 2.05 -10.01 -1.75
N ASN A 84 1.40 -11.06 -2.23
CA ASN A 84 2.05 -12.08 -3.06
C ASN A 84 2.11 -11.64 -4.54
N GLN A 85 2.80 -12.37 -5.41
CA GLN A 85 2.93 -11.95 -6.81
C GLN A 85 1.62 -12.01 -7.62
N ASP A 86 0.63 -12.76 -7.14
CA ASP A 86 -0.72 -12.80 -7.70
C ASP A 86 -1.67 -11.80 -7.01
N HIS A 87 -1.12 -10.77 -6.36
CA HIS A 87 -1.87 -9.69 -5.70
C HIS A 87 -2.88 -10.15 -4.64
N PHE A 88 -2.78 -11.37 -4.13
CA PHE A 88 -3.46 -11.78 -2.92
C PHE A 88 -2.67 -11.33 -1.71
N MET A 89 -3.39 -11.02 -0.64
CA MET A 89 -2.80 -10.32 0.50
C MET A 89 -3.53 -10.56 1.81
N PHE A 90 -2.83 -10.28 2.90
CA PHE A 90 -3.39 -10.25 4.24
C PHE A 90 -2.63 -9.24 5.11
N VAL A 91 -3.22 -8.91 6.26
CA VAL A 91 -2.69 -7.92 7.18
C VAL A 91 -2.65 -8.49 8.59
N GLU A 92 -1.55 -8.22 9.28
CA GLU A 92 -1.35 -8.50 10.70
C GLU A 92 -1.03 -7.18 11.40
N ALA A 93 -1.75 -6.86 12.48
CA ALA A 93 -1.61 -5.57 13.19
C ALA A 93 -1.39 -5.73 14.70
N GLN A 94 -1.19 -6.96 15.17
CA GLN A 94 -0.86 -7.22 16.56
C GLN A 94 0.66 -7.39 16.71
N PRO A 95 1.24 -7.02 17.87
CA PRO A 95 2.61 -7.38 18.21
C PRO A 95 2.79 -8.90 18.20
N GLY A 96 3.91 -9.38 17.68
CA GLY A 96 4.21 -10.80 17.59
C GLY A 96 5.14 -11.17 16.44
N THR A 97 5.57 -12.43 16.44
CA THR A 97 6.38 -13.00 15.36
C THR A 97 5.51 -13.85 14.45
N TYR A 98 5.50 -13.51 13.17
CA TYR A 98 4.72 -14.15 12.13
C TYR A 98 5.63 -14.94 11.21
N GLU A 99 5.34 -16.23 11.01
CA GLU A 99 6.06 -17.07 10.05
C GLU A 99 5.34 -17.05 8.70
N LEU A 100 6.08 -16.67 7.66
CA LEU A 100 5.65 -16.59 6.27
C LEU A 100 6.32 -17.72 5.49
N THR A 101 5.53 -18.50 4.76
CA THR A 101 6.01 -19.58 3.89
C THR A 101 5.41 -19.43 2.50
N GLU A 102 6.02 -20.04 1.48
CA GLU A 102 5.46 -20.05 0.13
C GLU A 102 4.04 -20.65 0.11
N GLU A 103 3.77 -21.66 0.94
CA GLU A 103 2.43 -22.25 1.08
C GLU A 103 1.42 -21.28 1.69
N SER A 104 1.77 -20.57 2.77
CA SER A 104 0.83 -19.67 3.44
C SER A 104 0.59 -18.37 2.67
N VAL A 105 1.58 -17.92 1.90
CA VAL A 105 1.52 -16.69 1.11
C VAL A 105 1.03 -16.93 -0.32
N GLY A 106 1.27 -18.12 -0.89
CA GLY A 106 0.79 -18.56 -2.19
C GLY A 106 1.76 -18.39 -3.36
N THR A 107 2.85 -17.64 -3.20
CA THR A 107 3.93 -17.52 -4.20
C THR A 107 5.30 -17.45 -3.52
N ARG A 108 6.35 -17.91 -4.22
CA ARG A 108 7.74 -17.80 -3.73
C ARG A 108 8.11 -16.37 -3.34
N PHE A 109 7.80 -15.35 -4.15
CA PHE A 109 8.13 -13.98 -3.78
C PHE A 109 6.94 -13.25 -3.18
N ALA A 110 7.20 -12.39 -2.21
CA ALA A 110 6.19 -11.54 -1.60
C ALA A 110 6.76 -10.15 -1.31
N TYR A 111 5.91 -9.13 -1.42
CA TYR A 111 6.21 -7.78 -0.98
C TYR A 111 5.58 -7.53 0.37
N VAL A 112 6.40 -7.18 1.35
CA VAL A 112 5.95 -6.84 2.69
C VAL A 112 6.11 -5.35 2.89
N THR A 113 5.01 -4.71 3.32
CA THR A 113 5.02 -3.33 3.77
C THR A 113 4.54 -3.28 5.21
N ILE A 114 5.23 -2.52 6.06
CA ILE A 114 4.82 -2.28 7.44
C ILE A 114 4.53 -0.80 7.57
N ARG A 115 3.29 -0.46 7.92
CA ARG A 115 2.82 0.91 8.12
C ARG A 115 2.89 1.24 9.60
N THR A 116 3.56 2.33 9.96
CA THR A 116 3.68 2.84 11.33
C THR A 116 3.04 4.21 11.38
N PHE A 117 1.96 4.37 12.14
CA PHE A 117 1.25 5.66 12.24
C PHE A 117 2.13 6.75 12.86
N VAL A 118 2.00 7.98 12.38
CA VAL A 118 2.79 9.13 12.84
C VAL A 118 2.00 10.43 12.73
N ASP A 119 2.10 11.30 13.73
CA ASP A 119 1.80 12.72 13.59
C ASP A 119 3.04 13.44 13.05
N VAL A 120 3.00 13.74 11.77
CA VAL A 120 4.13 14.37 11.06
C VAL A 120 4.41 15.81 11.52
N ASN A 121 3.51 16.42 12.29
CA ASN A 121 3.68 17.77 12.83
C ASN A 121 4.28 17.76 14.24
N ASP A 122 4.41 16.60 14.86
CA ASP A 122 5.01 16.42 16.18
C ASP A 122 6.39 15.73 16.05
N PRO A 123 7.51 16.44 16.27
CA PRO A 123 8.84 15.86 16.15
C PRO A 123 9.12 14.77 17.21
N ASP A 124 8.47 14.81 18.37
CA ASP A 124 8.63 13.79 19.40
C ASP A 124 7.89 12.50 18.97
N ASP A 125 6.69 12.62 18.41
CA ASP A 125 5.95 11.50 17.83
C ASP A 125 6.71 10.85 16.66
N LEU A 126 7.36 11.66 15.82
CA LEU A 126 8.21 11.17 14.73
C LEU A 126 9.38 10.32 15.25
N ALA A 127 10.03 10.74 16.34
CA ALA A 127 11.11 9.98 16.96
C ALA A 127 10.61 8.65 17.55
N GLU A 128 9.43 8.64 18.16
CA GLU A 128 8.79 7.40 18.64
C GLU A 128 8.42 6.45 17.49
N ALA A 129 7.89 6.98 16.38
CA ALA A 129 7.59 6.19 15.19
C ALA A 129 8.87 5.57 14.59
N HIS A 130 10.00 6.30 14.61
CA HIS A 130 11.29 5.76 14.18
C HIS A 130 11.78 4.64 15.09
N ALA A 131 11.67 4.81 16.40
CA ALA A 131 12.02 3.77 17.38
C ALA A 131 11.17 2.50 17.19
N ALA A 132 9.87 2.66 16.90
CA ALA A 132 8.99 1.55 16.60
C ALA A 132 9.39 0.83 15.29
N GLN A 133 9.77 1.57 14.25
CA GLN A 133 10.34 1.00 13.02
C GLN A 133 11.64 0.21 13.29
N ASP A 134 12.55 0.76 14.12
CA ASP A 134 13.83 0.13 14.46
C ASP A 134 13.69 -1.22 15.18
N ALA A 135 12.58 -1.41 15.89
CA ALA A 135 12.31 -2.63 16.64
C ALA A 135 11.64 -3.74 15.77
N ILE A 136 11.40 -3.50 14.48
CA ILE A 136 10.91 -4.53 13.56
C ILE A 136 12.06 -5.47 13.21
N GLU A 137 11.82 -6.77 13.31
CA GLU A 137 12.82 -7.79 12.93
C GLU A 137 12.38 -8.59 11.71
N LEU A 138 13.35 -8.98 10.89
CA LEU A 138 13.19 -9.88 9.75
C LEU A 138 14.28 -10.96 9.80
N ALA A 139 13.90 -12.23 9.75
CA ALA A 139 14.84 -13.34 9.82
C ALA A 139 14.45 -14.50 8.88
N GLY A 140 15.46 -15.21 8.36
CA GLY A 140 15.26 -16.33 7.41
C GLY A 140 15.08 -15.86 5.97
N GLY A 141 14.47 -16.71 5.14
CA GLY A 141 14.26 -16.46 3.71
C GLY A 141 15.44 -16.85 2.83
N GLY A 142 15.13 -17.00 1.54
CA GLY A 142 16.13 -17.17 0.49
C GLY A 142 16.87 -15.86 0.18
N GLU A 143 18.05 -16.01 -0.43
CA GLU A 143 18.89 -14.88 -0.86
C GLU A 143 18.92 -14.73 -2.40
N GLY A 144 18.04 -15.46 -3.10
CA GLY A 144 17.96 -15.44 -4.56
C GLY A 144 17.53 -14.07 -5.10
N PRO A 145 17.86 -13.76 -6.38
CA PRO A 145 17.33 -12.55 -7.01
C PRO A 145 15.81 -12.64 -7.17
N PHE A 146 15.14 -11.49 -7.27
CA PHE A 146 13.72 -11.46 -7.62
C PHE A 146 13.51 -12.05 -9.02
N GLU A 147 12.79 -13.17 -9.12
CA GLU A 147 12.48 -13.84 -10.38
C GLU A 147 11.04 -13.55 -10.80
N ALA A 148 10.90 -12.93 -11.97
CA ALA A 148 9.63 -12.70 -12.63
C ALA A 148 9.88 -12.57 -14.14
N PRO A 149 8.87 -12.81 -15.00
CA PRO A 149 9.04 -12.58 -16.42
C PRO A 149 9.43 -11.14 -16.73
N ASP A 150 10.17 -10.98 -17.82
CA ASP A 150 10.41 -9.69 -18.46
C ASP A 150 9.14 -9.29 -19.20
N TRP A 151 8.22 -8.57 -18.56
CA TRP A 151 6.89 -8.25 -19.09
C TRP A 151 6.95 -7.14 -20.15
N ASN A 152 6.11 -7.26 -21.18
CA ASN A 152 5.88 -6.20 -22.15
C ASN A 152 5.19 -5.00 -21.48
N THR A 153 5.95 -3.94 -21.20
CA THR A 153 5.46 -2.76 -20.48
C THR A 153 4.46 -1.93 -21.28
N ASP A 154 4.50 -2.00 -22.62
CA ASP A 154 3.53 -1.31 -23.47
C ASP A 154 2.15 -1.95 -23.33
N ASN A 155 2.08 -3.29 -23.38
CA ASN A 155 0.83 -4.01 -23.11
C ASN A 155 0.33 -3.76 -21.68
N LEU A 156 1.24 -3.71 -20.70
CA LEU A 156 0.90 -3.41 -19.31
C LEU A 156 0.26 -2.02 -19.17
N ALA A 157 0.83 -1.00 -19.82
CA ALA A 157 0.30 0.35 -19.81
C ALA A 157 -1.10 0.43 -20.45
N VAL A 158 -1.33 -0.27 -21.56
CA VAL A 158 -2.65 -0.37 -22.20
C VAL A 158 -3.68 -0.98 -21.24
N ALA A 159 -3.35 -2.13 -20.64
CA ALA A 159 -4.27 -2.83 -19.72
C ALA A 159 -4.55 -2.00 -18.46
N ARG A 160 -3.53 -1.41 -17.84
CA ARG A 160 -3.68 -0.54 -16.67
C ARG A 160 -4.60 0.63 -16.97
N LYS A 161 -4.40 1.32 -18.11
CA LYS A 161 -5.27 2.43 -18.49
C LYS A 161 -6.72 1.98 -18.63
N ALA A 162 -6.97 0.89 -19.38
CA ALA A 162 -8.33 0.41 -19.62
C ALA A 162 -9.05 0.02 -18.32
N LEU A 163 -8.36 -0.64 -17.39
CA LEU A 163 -8.91 -1.03 -16.10
C LEU A 163 -9.12 0.16 -15.15
N SER A 164 -8.22 1.15 -15.17
CA SER A 164 -8.40 2.41 -14.44
C SER A 164 -9.56 3.24 -15.00
N ASP A 165 -9.75 3.28 -16.33
CA ASP A 165 -10.93 3.91 -16.95
C ASP A 165 -12.21 3.17 -16.51
N LEU A 166 -12.20 1.83 -16.43
CA LEU A 166 -13.34 1.06 -15.95
C LEU A 166 -13.66 1.34 -14.47
N ALA A 167 -12.63 1.54 -13.65
CA ALA A 167 -12.78 1.86 -12.23
C ALA A 167 -13.60 3.14 -11.99
N THR A 168 -13.69 4.06 -12.97
CA THR A 168 -14.51 5.28 -12.84
C THR A 168 -16.01 5.00 -12.84
N LEU A 169 -16.44 3.80 -13.26
CA LEU A 169 -17.82 3.34 -13.13
C LEU A 169 -18.14 2.83 -11.70
N GLY A 170 -17.12 2.68 -10.87
CA GLY A 170 -17.19 2.10 -9.54
C GLY A 170 -16.82 0.62 -9.53
N PHE A 171 -16.13 0.22 -8.47
CA PHE A 171 -15.89 -1.17 -8.07
C PHE A 171 -15.94 -1.23 -6.54
N ASP A 172 -16.14 -2.41 -5.97
CA ASP A 172 -16.24 -2.57 -4.52
C ASP A 172 -14.88 -2.98 -3.96
N ALA A 173 -14.17 -1.98 -3.43
CA ALA A 173 -12.86 -2.18 -2.81
C ALA A 173 -12.86 -3.22 -1.68
N SER A 174 -14.02 -3.50 -1.07
CA SER A 174 -14.15 -4.51 -0.01
C SER A 174 -13.88 -5.94 -0.49
N TYR A 175 -13.95 -6.17 -1.81
CA TYR A 175 -13.72 -7.46 -2.46
C TYR A 175 -12.61 -7.39 -3.51
N ALA A 176 -11.84 -6.29 -3.53
CA ALA A 176 -10.70 -6.11 -4.42
C ALA A 176 -9.38 -6.58 -3.79
N PHE A 177 -9.29 -6.56 -2.46
CA PHE A 177 -8.07 -6.80 -1.69
C PHE A 177 -8.32 -7.83 -0.59
N GLY A 178 -7.51 -8.89 -0.55
CA GLY A 178 -7.64 -9.98 0.41
C GLY A 178 -6.99 -11.27 -0.07
N ARG A 179 -7.27 -12.36 0.64
CA ARG A 179 -6.92 -13.71 0.19
C ARG A 179 -7.75 -14.09 -1.04
N GLN A 180 -7.32 -15.15 -1.73
CA GLN A 180 -7.95 -15.59 -2.98
C GLN A 180 -9.45 -15.88 -2.82
N GLU A 181 -9.85 -16.43 -1.68
CA GLU A 181 -11.24 -16.74 -1.32
C GLU A 181 -12.07 -15.52 -0.87
N GLU A 182 -11.42 -14.39 -0.59
CA GLU A 182 -12.05 -13.18 -0.08
C GLU A 182 -12.39 -12.16 -1.18
N VAL A 183 -11.82 -12.35 -2.37
CA VAL A 183 -11.97 -11.41 -3.48
C VAL A 183 -12.99 -11.85 -4.54
N ARG A 184 -13.55 -10.89 -5.27
CA ARG A 184 -14.39 -11.15 -6.45
C ARG A 184 -13.59 -10.87 -7.73
N PRO A 185 -13.64 -11.73 -8.77
CA PRO A 185 -12.72 -11.64 -9.90
C PRO A 185 -12.63 -10.27 -10.59
N VAL A 186 -13.77 -9.57 -10.76
CA VAL A 186 -13.81 -8.26 -11.41
C VAL A 186 -13.26 -7.16 -10.48
N ASP A 187 -13.66 -7.16 -9.20
CA ASP A 187 -13.17 -6.19 -8.22
C ASP A 187 -11.65 -6.33 -8.00
N TYR A 188 -11.16 -7.57 -7.92
CA TYR A 188 -9.74 -7.91 -7.83
C TYR A 188 -8.95 -7.41 -9.05
N LEU A 189 -9.43 -7.71 -10.27
CA LEU A 189 -8.77 -7.29 -11.50
C LEU A 189 -8.69 -5.76 -11.61
N VAL A 190 -9.79 -5.07 -11.33
CA VAL A 190 -9.86 -3.60 -11.38
C VAL A 190 -9.04 -2.98 -10.24
N GLY A 191 -9.11 -3.54 -9.03
CA GLY A 191 -8.35 -3.09 -7.86
C GLY A 191 -6.84 -3.18 -8.05
N ALA A 192 -6.35 -4.24 -8.70
CA ALA A 192 -4.93 -4.38 -9.02
C ALA A 192 -4.40 -3.24 -9.91
N ALA A 193 -5.22 -2.72 -10.83
CA ALA A 193 -4.85 -1.58 -11.68
C ALA A 193 -5.08 -0.22 -10.99
N ALA A 194 -6.23 -0.07 -10.35
CA ALA A 194 -6.71 1.21 -9.86
C ALA A 194 -6.30 1.52 -8.41
N GLY A 195 -5.73 0.57 -7.68
CA GLY A 195 -5.37 0.75 -6.27
C GLY A 195 -4.39 -0.30 -5.76
N TRP A 196 -3.33 -0.58 -6.52
CA TRP A 196 -2.35 -1.61 -6.17
C TRP A 196 -1.87 -1.46 -4.72
N GLY A 197 -1.97 -2.55 -3.94
CA GLY A 197 -1.53 -2.57 -2.54
C GLY A 197 -2.51 -1.90 -1.56
N GLY A 198 -3.76 -1.68 -1.97
CA GLY A 198 -4.87 -1.38 -1.06
C GLY A 198 -4.99 -2.48 0.00
N LEU A 199 -5.34 -2.12 1.24
CA LEU A 199 -5.48 -3.11 2.31
C LEU A 199 -6.83 -3.85 2.20
N PRO A 200 -6.90 -5.10 2.68
CA PRO A 200 -8.18 -5.79 2.87
C PRO A 200 -9.14 -5.01 3.76
N ARG A 201 -10.44 -5.24 3.56
CA ARG A 201 -11.52 -4.53 4.30
C ARG A 201 -11.45 -4.66 5.82
N SER A 202 -10.83 -5.72 6.33
CA SER A 202 -10.61 -5.94 7.76
C SER A 202 -9.59 -4.99 8.36
N ALA A 203 -8.75 -4.36 7.54
CA ALA A 203 -7.68 -3.46 7.96
C ALA A 203 -7.90 -2.01 7.52
N ALA A 204 -8.57 -1.77 6.38
CA ALA A 204 -8.97 -0.42 5.97
C ALA A 204 -10.19 -0.45 5.05
N MET A 205 -10.99 0.61 5.10
CA MET A 205 -12.05 0.88 4.15
C MET A 205 -11.74 2.15 3.36
N TYR A 206 -12.02 2.12 2.06
CA TYR A 206 -11.75 3.24 1.15
C TYR A 206 -13.04 3.70 0.49
N VAL A 207 -13.27 5.01 0.52
CA VAL A 207 -14.30 5.66 -0.32
C VAL A 207 -13.56 6.49 -1.36
N ILE A 208 -13.45 5.96 -2.57
CA ILE A 208 -12.89 6.69 -3.71
C ILE A 208 -14.04 7.42 -4.39
N ALA A 209 -14.00 8.75 -4.35
CA ALA A 209 -15.04 9.59 -4.92
C ALA A 209 -14.44 10.85 -5.55
N SER A 210 -15.25 11.50 -6.38
CA SER A 210 -15.00 12.84 -6.89
C SER A 210 -16.20 13.74 -6.57
N VAL A 211 -15.96 15.05 -6.56
CA VAL A 211 -16.99 16.07 -6.37
C VAL A 211 -17.35 16.71 -7.71
N SER A 212 -18.57 17.25 -7.82
CA SER A 212 -18.91 18.12 -8.95
C SER A 212 -18.01 19.36 -8.95
N GLN A 213 -17.59 19.85 -10.12
CA GLN A 213 -16.67 20.98 -10.23
C GLN A 213 -15.33 20.72 -9.51
N ASN A 214 -14.77 19.51 -9.70
CA ASN A 214 -13.43 19.16 -9.25
C ASN A 214 -12.35 19.78 -10.17
N ASP A 215 -12.29 21.12 -10.18
CA ASP A 215 -11.48 21.93 -11.12
C ASP A 215 -10.24 22.58 -10.48
N GLY A 216 -9.97 22.27 -9.20
CA GLY A 216 -8.90 22.86 -8.41
C GLY A 216 -9.10 24.33 -8.04
N LYS A 217 -10.27 24.92 -8.35
CA LYS A 217 -10.60 26.34 -8.09
C LYS A 217 -11.80 26.49 -7.18
N THR A 218 -12.76 25.59 -7.30
CA THR A 218 -14.00 25.60 -6.52
C THR A 218 -13.72 25.05 -5.11
N PRO A 219 -13.96 25.82 -4.04
CA PRO A 219 -13.80 25.32 -2.67
C PRO A 219 -14.87 24.28 -2.35
N HIS A 220 -14.45 23.20 -1.69
CA HIS A 220 -15.33 22.14 -1.20
C HIS A 220 -15.18 21.98 0.30
N ALA A 221 -16.23 21.48 0.96
CA ALA A 221 -16.22 21.19 2.39
C ALA A 221 -16.76 19.78 2.64
N VAL A 222 -16.12 19.06 3.56
CA VAL A 222 -16.55 17.75 4.05
C VAL A 222 -16.63 17.80 5.57
N THR A 223 -17.72 17.25 6.13
CA THR A 223 -17.84 17.05 7.58
C THR A 223 -17.72 15.56 7.86
N VAL A 224 -16.74 15.19 8.68
CA VAL A 224 -16.48 13.82 9.08
C VAL A 224 -16.95 13.66 10.53
N LYS A 225 -17.79 12.66 10.80
CA LYS A 225 -18.40 12.43 12.11
C LYS A 225 -18.63 10.95 12.35
N ASP A 226 -18.44 10.51 13.59
CA ASP A 226 -18.73 9.16 14.09
C ASP A 226 -18.16 8.04 13.19
N VAL A 227 -16.88 8.20 12.77
CA VAL A 227 -16.21 7.22 11.91
C VAL A 227 -15.87 5.98 12.73
N PRO A 228 -16.41 4.79 12.39
CA PRO A 228 -16.26 3.58 13.20
C PRO A 228 -14.92 2.90 12.92
N VAL A 229 -13.83 3.48 13.39
CA VAL A 229 -12.46 2.98 13.21
C VAL A 229 -11.78 2.78 14.57
N ASP A 230 -10.98 1.71 14.68
CA ASP A 230 -10.21 1.43 15.89
C ASP A 230 -8.93 2.28 15.97
N ALA A 231 -8.39 2.72 14.83
CA ALA A 231 -7.12 3.44 14.74
C ALA A 231 -7.29 4.91 14.31
N PHE A 232 -7.54 5.15 13.01
CA PHE A 232 -7.63 6.50 12.48
C PHE A 232 -8.51 6.58 11.23
N TRP A 233 -8.88 7.80 10.84
CA TRP A 233 -9.48 8.12 9.56
C TRP A 233 -8.67 9.23 8.90
N SER A 234 -8.64 9.27 7.57
CA SER A 234 -8.07 10.39 6.82
C SER A 234 -8.81 10.68 5.53
N VAL A 235 -8.66 11.92 5.05
CA VAL A 235 -9.15 12.41 3.77
C VAL A 235 -7.94 12.97 3.02
N THR A 236 -7.55 12.28 1.95
CA THR A 236 -6.40 12.67 1.11
C THR A 236 -6.86 13.04 -0.30
N VAL A 237 -6.33 14.13 -0.83
CA VAL A 237 -6.59 14.58 -2.20
C VAL A 237 -5.46 14.14 -3.13
N TYR A 238 -5.84 13.57 -4.27
CA TYR A 238 -4.91 13.15 -5.33
C TYR A 238 -5.33 13.79 -6.66
N ASN A 239 -4.37 13.94 -7.57
CA ASN A 239 -4.64 14.34 -8.95
C ASN A 239 -5.37 13.23 -9.73
N ALA A 240 -5.73 13.51 -10.98
CA ALA A 240 -6.46 12.58 -11.84
C ALA A 240 -5.74 11.23 -12.07
N ASP A 241 -4.41 11.22 -11.96
CA ASP A 241 -3.57 10.04 -12.12
C ASP A 241 -3.35 9.26 -10.80
N GLY A 242 -3.89 9.75 -9.68
CA GLY A 242 -3.82 9.11 -8.37
C GLY A 242 -2.57 9.45 -7.55
N TYR A 243 -1.87 10.54 -7.87
CA TYR A 243 -0.67 11.02 -7.17
C TYR A 243 -0.94 12.29 -6.36
N LEU A 244 -0.18 12.49 -5.28
CA LEU A 244 -0.19 13.73 -4.51
C LEU A 244 0.32 14.88 -5.38
N GLU A 245 -0.19 16.09 -5.14
CA GLU A 245 0.23 17.29 -5.88
C GLU A 245 0.82 18.34 -4.94
N ALA A 246 1.93 18.94 -5.37
CA ALA A 246 2.56 20.01 -4.59
C ALA A 246 1.65 21.23 -4.55
N ASN A 247 1.49 21.83 -3.37
CA ASN A 247 0.66 23.02 -3.16
C ASN A 247 1.31 23.95 -2.12
N GLU A 248 0.87 25.20 -2.08
CA GLU A 248 1.44 26.24 -1.21
C GLU A 248 1.33 25.94 0.29
N LEU A 249 0.36 25.10 0.69
CA LEU A 249 0.18 24.69 2.08
C LEU A 249 1.07 23.51 2.45
N GLY A 250 1.58 22.76 1.48
CA GLY A 250 2.31 21.50 1.71
C GLY A 250 1.44 20.39 2.29
N VAL A 251 0.11 20.53 2.28
CA VAL A 251 -0.85 19.60 2.89
C VAL A 251 -1.70 18.96 1.80
N ASN A 252 -1.74 17.63 1.77
CA ASN A 252 -2.64 16.87 0.89
C ASN A 252 -3.60 15.97 1.67
N SER A 253 -3.38 15.79 2.98
CA SER A 253 -4.17 14.90 3.84
C SER A 253 -4.58 15.58 5.14
N PHE A 254 -5.80 15.32 5.59
CA PHE A 254 -6.27 15.60 6.95
C PHE A 254 -6.74 14.30 7.61
N ASN A 255 -6.49 14.15 8.91
CA ASN A 255 -6.88 12.99 9.70
C ASN A 255 -7.43 13.40 11.07
N ASN A 256 -7.74 12.43 11.93
CA ASN A 256 -8.26 12.66 13.28
C ASN A 256 -7.32 13.41 14.24
N LEU A 257 -6.03 13.55 13.92
CA LEU A 257 -5.07 14.35 14.68
C LEU A 257 -4.89 15.76 14.10
N SER A 258 -4.84 15.89 12.78
CA SER A 258 -4.56 17.16 12.11
C SER A 258 -5.80 18.01 11.84
N ALA A 259 -7.00 17.42 11.80
CA ALA A 259 -8.25 18.15 11.65
C ALA A 259 -8.71 18.77 12.99
N ARG A 260 -9.30 19.97 12.93
CA ARG A 260 -9.86 20.65 14.11
C ARG A 260 -11.37 20.42 14.19
N PRO A 261 -11.91 20.07 15.39
CA PRO A 261 -13.36 20.02 15.59
C PRO A 261 -14.00 21.39 15.32
N ASN A 262 -15.25 21.36 14.84
CA ASN A 262 -16.09 22.55 14.66
C ASN A 262 -16.55 23.15 15.99
#